data_AF-A0A7W0S5Q3-F1
#
_entry.id   AF-A0A7W0S5Q3-F1
#
_cell.length_a   1.000
_cell.length_b   1.000
_cell.length_c   1.000
_cell.angle_alpha   90.00
_cell.angle_beta   90.00
_cell.angle_gamma   90.00
#
_symmetry.space_group_name_H-M   'P 1'
#
loop_
_entity.id
_entity.type
_entity.pdbx_description
1 polymer ?
#
loop_
_entity_poly.entity_id
_entity_poly.type
_entity_poly.pdbx_seq_one_letter_code
_entity_poly.pdbx_strand_id
1 'polypeptide(L)' 'MSPLIPMVIEQTSRGERSFDIYSRLLNERIIFLGTPIDDQIANLVVAQLLHLESEDPDKDISMYINSPGGVVYAGLA' A
#
# COMPACT_ATOMS: atom_id res chain seq x y z
N MET A 1 13.44 16.71 4.09
CA MET A 1 12.20 16.66 4.88
C MET A 1 11.30 15.64 4.23
N SER A 2 10.88 14.59 4.96
CA SER A 2 9.83 13.71 4.46
C SER A 2 8.54 14.52 4.34
N PRO A 3 7.81 14.46 3.20
CA PRO A 3 6.56 15.17 3.06
C PRO A 3 5.58 14.69 4.14
N LEU A 4 4.84 15.64 4.73
CA LEU A 4 3.75 15.30 5.65
C LEU A 4 2.71 14.50 4.87
N ILE A 5 2.46 13.27 5.29
CA ILE A 5 1.41 12.43 4.70
C ILE A 5 0.07 12.94 5.25
N PRO A 6 -0.88 13.33 4.38
CA PRO A 6 -2.20 13.79 4.83
C PRO A 6 -2.94 12.69 5.59
N MET A 7 -3.64 13.09 6.64
CA MET A 7 -4.56 12.23 7.40
C MET A 7 -5.98 12.44 6.89
N VAL A 8 -6.73 11.35 6.78
CA VAL A 8 -8.13 11.30 6.37
C VAL A 8 -8.96 10.79 7.55
N ILE A 9 -10.14 11.38 7.75
CA ILE A 9 -11.09 10.97 8.79
C ILE A 9 -12.25 10.24 8.11
N GLU A 10 -12.49 9.01 8.53
CA GLU A 10 -13.63 8.19 8.09
C GLU A 10 -14.68 8.14 9.20
N GLN A 11 -15.90 8.57 8.88
CA GLN A 11 -17.04 8.48 9.80
C GLN A 11 -17.69 7.10 9.66
N THR A 12 -17.59 6.29 10.70
CA THR A 12 -18.27 5.00 10.80
C THR A 12 -19.47 5.11 11.74
N SER A 13 -20.40 4.15 11.67
CA SER A 13 -21.56 4.09 12.57
C SER A 13 -21.18 3.97 14.06
N ARG A 14 -19.92 3.65 14.37
CA ARG A 14 -19.38 3.50 15.73
C ARG A 14 -18.45 4.65 16.15
N GLY A 15 -18.30 5.68 15.32
CA GLY A 15 -17.44 6.86 15.58
C GLY A 15 -16.48 7.20 14.44
N GLU A 16 -15.54 8.10 14.72
CA GLU A 16 -14.54 8.57 13.76
C GLU A 16 -13.25 7.74 13.86
N ARG A 17 -12.71 7.31 12.72
CA ARG A 17 -11.36 6.74 12.63
C ARG A 17 -10.49 7.60 11.74
N SER A 18 -9.28 7.90 12.18
CA SER A 18 -8.28 8.61 11.39
C SER A 18 -7.25 7.63 10.83
N PHE A 19 -6.95 7.77 9.55
CA PHE A 19 -5.94 7.00 8.84
C PHE A 19 -5.07 7.94 8.01
N ASP A 20 -3.82 7.57 7.76
CA ASP A 20 -3.09 8.22 6.68
C ASP A 20 -3.69 7.82 5.33
N ILE A 21 -3.46 8.64 4.30
CA ILE A 21 -4.04 8.41 2.98
C ILE A 21 -3.65 7.04 2.38
N TYR A 22 -2.44 6.52 2.65
CA TYR A 22 -2.02 5.23 2.11
C TYR A 22 -2.73 4.07 2.81
N SER A 23 -2.88 4.15 4.13
CA SER A 23 -3.69 3.17 4.89
C SER A 23 -5.15 3.15 4.40
N ARG A 24 -5.72 4.31 4.09
CA ARG A 24 -7.08 4.38 3.54
C ARG A 24 -7.18 3.72 2.17
N LEU A 25 -6.20 3.95 1.28
CA LEU A 25 -6.14 3.34 -0.04
C LEU A 25 -5.90 1.82 0.03
N LEU A 26 -5.08 1.35 0.97
CA LEU A 26 -4.86 -0.08 1.17
C LEU A 26 -6.18 -0.78 1.55
N ASN A 27 -7.01 -0.17 2.40
CA ASN A 27 -8.35 -0.69 2.72
C ASN A 27 -9.28 -0.75 1.48
N GLU A 28 -9.01 0.06 0.45
CA GLU A 28 -9.69 0.00 -0.86
C GLU A 28 -8.98 -0.95 -1.85
N ARG A 29 -8.02 -1.74 -1.36
CA ARG A 29 -7.20 -2.70 -2.13
C ARG A 29 -6.30 -2.04 -3.18
N ILE A 30 -5.83 -0.84 -2.86
CA ILE A 30 -4.92 -0.06 -3.71
C ILE A 30 -3.51 -0.06 -3.11
N ILE A 31 -2.54 -0.59 -3.86
CA ILE A 31 -1.11 -0.57 -3.51
C ILE A 31 -0.38 0.45 -4.38
N PHE A 32 0.43 1.31 -3.77
CA PHE A 32 1.22 2.32 -4.47
C PHE A 32 2.72 2.04 -4.34
N LEU A 33 3.39 1.81 -5.48
CA LEU A 33 4.84 1.67 -5.56
C LEU A 33 5.44 2.95 -6.15
N GLY A 34 5.72 3.91 -5.27
CA GLY A 34 6.19 5.26 -5.64
C GLY A 34 7.68 5.51 -5.45
N THR A 35 8.45 4.51 -5.05
CA THR A 35 9.86 4.63 -4.67
C THR A 35 10.74 3.69 -5.50
N PRO A 36 12.06 3.92 -5.55
CA PRO A 36 12.99 2.91 -6.04
C PRO A 36 12.78 1.56 -5.33
N ILE A 37 12.98 0.47 -6.07
CA ILE A 37 12.78 -0.89 -5.57
C ILE A 37 14.08 -1.37 -4.90
N ASP A 38 14.03 -1.53 -3.58
CA ASP A 38 15.02 -2.23 -2.78
C ASP A 38 14.35 -3.38 -2.00
N ASP A 39 15.14 -4.16 -1.26
CA ASP A 39 14.65 -5.31 -0.51
C ASP A 39 13.60 -4.92 0.55
N GLN A 40 13.68 -3.70 1.11
CA GLN A 40 12.73 -3.24 2.12
C GLN A 40 11.38 -2.91 1.48
N ILE A 41 11.40 -2.17 0.38
CA ILE A 41 10.19 -1.81 -0.36
C ILE A 41 9.52 -3.05 -0.96
N ALA A 42 10.30 -3.98 -1.52
CA ALA A 42 9.78 -5.25 -2.04
C ALA A 42 9.06 -6.05 -0.95
N ASN A 43 9.69 -6.24 0.22
CA ASN A 43 9.07 -6.94 1.35
C ASN A 43 7.77 -6.26 1.83
N LEU A 44 7.72 -4.92 1.83
CA LEU A 44 6.49 -4.19 2.18
C LEU A 44 5.36 -4.43 1.18
N VAL A 45 5.65 -4.42 -0.12
CA VAL A 45 4.66 -4.71 -1.17
C VAL A 45 4.16 -6.14 -1.06
N VAL A 46 5.05 -7.12 -0.85
CA VAL A 46 4.67 -8.53 -0.63
C VAL A 46 3.77 -8.68 0.59
N ALA A 47 4.10 -8.02 1.70
CA ALA A 47 3.27 -8.03 2.91
C ALA A 47 1.87 -7.45 2.66
N GLN A 48 1.76 -6.37 1.89
CA GLN A 48 0.48 -5.77 1.51
C GLN A 48 -0.34 -6.69 0.60
N LEU A 49 0.29 -7.36 -0.37
CA LEU A 49 -0.38 -8.33 -1.24
C LEU A 49 -0.96 -9.51 -0.43
N LEU A 50 -0.15 -10.11 0.44
CA LEU A 50 -0.60 -11.22 1.30
C LEU A 50 -1.71 -10.79 2.27
N HIS A 51 -1.64 -9.57 2.79
CA HIS A 51 -2.69 -9.02 3.63
C HIS A 51 -4.03 -8.95 2.86
N LEU A 52 -4.03 -8.35 1.67
CA LEU A 52 -5.24 -8.20 0.85
C LEU A 52 -5.80 -9.54 0.36
N GLU A 53 -4.93 -10.48 0.00
CA GLU A 53 -5.32 -11.84 -0.36
C GLU A 53 -5.98 -12.57 0.81
N SER A 54 -5.45 -12.41 2.03
CA SER A 54 -6.04 -13.01 3.23
C SER A 54 -7.41 -12.44 3.61
N GLU A 55 -7.69 -11.18 3.25
CA GLU A 55 -8.98 -10.55 3.51
C GLU A 55 -10.07 -11.01 2.54
N ASP A 56 -9.73 -11.10 1.25
CA ASP A 56 -10.64 -11.53 0.20
C ASP A 56 -9.84 -11.96 -1.04
N PRO A 57 -9.63 -13.26 -1.28
CA PRO A 57 -8.80 -13.75 -2.38
C PRO A 57 -9.47 -13.60 -3.75
N ASP A 58 -10.80 -13.41 -3.79
CA ASP A 58 -11.56 -13.31 -5.03
C ASP A 58 -11.66 -11.86 -5.55
N LYS A 59 -11.27 -10.88 -4.73
CA LYS A 59 -11.29 -9.46 -5.12
C LYS A 59 -9.98 -9.01 -5.75
N ASP A 60 -10.11 -8.24 -6.82
CA ASP A 60 -8.98 -7.61 -7.50
C ASP A 60 -8.17 -6.69 -6.57
N ILE A 61 -6.88 -6.56 -6.87
CA ILE A 61 -5.95 -5.62 -6.25
C ILE A 61 -5.49 -4.64 -7.33
N SER A 62 -5.60 -3.34 -7.06
CA SER A 62 -5.14 -2.31 -7.98
C SER A 62 -3.74 -1.83 -7.59
N MET A 63 -2.76 -2.09 -8.45
CA MET A 63 -1.37 -1.66 -8.23
C MET A 63 -1.03 -0.47 -9.10
N TYR A 64 -0.66 0.65 -8.48
CA TYR A 64 -0.19 1.86 -9.16
C TYR A 64 1.32 1.98 -9.01
N ILE A 65 2.02 1.96 -10.15
CA ILE A 65 3.49 1.93 -10.18
C ILE A 65 4.02 3.24 -10.74
N ASN A 66 4.77 3.95 -9.91
CA ASN A 66 5.55 5.14 -10.28
C ASN A 66 6.95 5.00 -9.67
N SER A 67 7.72 4.05 -10.20
CA SER A 67 9.06 3.73 -9.73
C SER A 67 10.07 3.87 -10.86
N PRO A 68 11.28 4.41 -10.61
CA PRO A 68 12.37 4.38 -11.59
C PRO A 68 12.99 2.98 -11.74
N GLY A 69 12.43 1.95 -11.09
CA GLY A 69 13.00 0.61 -10.98
C GLY A 69 13.92 0.49 -9.77
N GLY A 70 14.84 -0.46 -9.80
CA GLY A 70 15.76 -0.70 -8.69
C GLY A 70 16.48 -2.03 -8.80
N VAL A 71 16.63 -2.72 -7.67
CA VAL A 71 17.30 -4.02 -7.60
C VAL A 71 16.42 -5.08 -8.26
N VAL A 72 16.94 -5.72 -9.31
CA VAL A 72 16.20 -6.75 -10.06
C VAL A 72 15.75 -7.89 -9.15
N TYR A 73 16.64 -8.36 -8.25
CA TYR A 73 16.31 -9.44 -7.31
C TYR A 73 15.14 -9.07 -6.39
N ALA A 74 15.14 -7.85 -5.85
CA ALA A 74 14.04 -7.35 -5.02
C ALA A 74 12.71 -7.27 -5.80
N GLY A 75 12.76 -6.93 -7.10
CA GLY A 75 11.58 -6.85 -7.95
C GLY A 75 11.03 -8.18 -8.48
N LEU A 76 11.76 -9.30 -8.30
CA LEU A 76 11.33 -10.64 -8.72
C LEU A 76 10.74 -11.48 -7.58
N ALA A 77 10.78 -10.96 -6.35
CA ALA A 77 10.22 -11.59 -5.15
C ALA A 77 8.69 -11.53 -5.14
#